data_AF-A0A7G9XTK2-F1
#
_entry.id   AF-A0A7G9XTK2-F1
#
_cell.length_a   1.000
_cell.length_b   1.000
_cell.length_c   1.000
_cell.angle_alpha   90.00
_cell.angle_beta   90.00
_cell.angle_gamma   90.00
#
_symmetry.space_group_name_H-M   'P 1'
#
loop_
_entity.id
_entity.type
_entity.pdbx_description
1 polymer ?
#
loop_
_entity_poly.entity_id
_entity_poly.type
_entity_poly.pdbx_seq_one_letter_code
_entity_poly.pdbx_strand_id
1 'polypeptide(L)' 'MYTLPLFVNQWQTWLIILVVVLVLFGATRLPALSKSLGQSVKIFRSEIKTDGDAKTEGTASSDASEPAKPVDGTPSDKS' A
#
# COMPACT_ATOMS: atom_id res chain seq x y z
N MET A 1 -3.11 -36.11 26.21
CA MET A 1 -2.78 -36.51 24.82
C MET A 1 -3.39 -35.50 23.84
N TYR A 2 -2.81 -34.31 23.65
CA TYR A 2 -3.17 -33.37 22.56
C TYR A 2 -1.97 -32.46 22.22
N THR A 3 -0.91 -33.02 21.62
CA THR A 3 0.33 -32.26 21.33
C THR A 3 0.62 -32.05 19.84
N LEU A 4 -0.29 -32.36 18.94
CA LEU A 4 0.00 -32.23 17.50
C LEU A 4 -1.00 -31.33 16.77
N PRO A 5 -0.85 -30.00 16.94
CA PRO A 5 -1.17 -29.05 15.88
C PRO A 5 0.09 -28.31 15.38
N LEU A 6 1.31 -28.84 15.56
CA LEU A 6 2.55 -28.12 15.21
C LEU A 6 2.70 -27.79 13.72
N PHE A 7 1.97 -28.48 12.84
CA PHE A 7 1.97 -28.18 11.40
C PHE A 7 0.88 -27.20 10.99
N VAL A 8 -0.27 -27.24 11.67
CA VAL A 8 -1.40 -26.31 11.42
C VAL A 8 -1.16 -24.97 12.13
N ASN A 9 -0.35 -24.92 13.19
CA ASN A 9 -0.04 -23.68 13.89
C ASN A 9 0.95 -22.78 13.14
N GLN A 10 1.70 -23.27 12.15
CA GLN A 10 2.69 -22.42 11.48
C GLN A 10 2.01 -21.27 10.73
N TRP A 11 0.98 -21.56 9.93
CA TRP A 11 0.24 -20.49 9.25
C TRP A 11 -0.49 -19.57 10.24
N GLN A 12 -0.96 -20.11 11.37
CA GLN A 12 -1.58 -19.33 12.45
C GLN A 12 -0.58 -18.39 13.13
N THR A 13 0.66 -18.83 13.35
CA THR A 13 1.74 -17.99 13.89
C THR A 13 2.02 -16.81 12.97
N TRP A 14 2.13 -17.04 11.65
CA TRP A 14 2.28 -15.95 10.67
C TRP A 14 1.08 -14.99 10.70
N LEU A 15 -0.14 -15.51 10.85
CA LEU A 15 -1.35 -14.70 11.00
C LEU A 15 -1.33 -13.86 12.29
N ILE A 16 -0.93 -14.44 13.42
CA ILE A 16 -0.83 -13.76 14.71
C ILE A 16 0.20 -12.64 14.63
N ILE A 17 1.35 -12.88 14.03
CA ILE A 17 2.39 -11.87 13.82
C ILE A 17 1.83 -10.71 12.96
N LEU A 18 1.14 -11.02 11.87
CA LEU A 18 0.51 -10.01 11.01
C LEU A 18 -0.50 -9.16 11.79
N VAL A 19 -1.33 -9.77 12.63
CA VAL A 19 -2.31 -9.08 13.47
C VAL A 19 -1.61 -8.16 14.48
N VAL A 20 -0.55 -8.64 15.15
CA VAL A 20 0.22 -7.83 16.12
C VAL A 20 0.83 -6.61 15.42
N VAL A 21 1.44 -6.79 14.25
CA VAL A 21 1.98 -5.68 13.45
C VAL A 21 0.87 -4.71 13.06
N LEU A 22 -0.30 -5.19 12.63
CA LEU A 22 -1.43 -4.35 12.26
C LEU A 22 -2.02 -3.57 13.45
N VAL A 23 -1.95 -4.11 14.67
CA VAL A 23 -2.35 -3.42 15.90
C VAL A 23 -1.32 -2.35 16.30
N LEU A 24 -0.03 -2.66 16.21
CA LEU A 24 1.05 -1.69 16.53
C LEU A 24 1.15 -0.55 15.50
N PHE A 25 1.04 -0.90 14.21
CA PHE A 25 1.11 0.06 13.12
C PHE A 25 -0.24 0.71 12.81
N GLY A 26 -1.36 0.06 13.14
CA GLY A 26 -2.71 0.51 12.81
C GLY A 26 -3.13 0.21 11.37
N ALA A 27 -4.44 0.15 11.14
CA ALA A 27 -5.06 -0.22 9.86
C ALA A 27 -4.68 0.71 8.68
N THR A 28 -4.29 1.96 8.95
CA THR A 28 -3.95 2.96 7.91
C THR A 28 -2.47 2.94 7.50
N ARG A 29 -1.55 2.47 8.35
CA ARG A 29 -0.10 2.59 8.07
C ARG A 29 0.42 1.49 7.15
N LEU A 30 -0.09 0.27 7.25
CA LEU A 30 0.29 -0.81 6.31
C LEU A 30 -0.11 -0.50 4.86
N PRO A 31 -1.35 -0.05 4.56
CA PRO A 31 -1.74 0.35 3.20
C PRO A 31 -0.93 1.54 2.67
N ALA A 32 -0.67 2.54 3.51
CA ALA A 32 0.08 3.74 3.10
C ALA A 32 1.54 3.41 2.73
N LEU A 33 2.21 2.59 3.54
CA LEU A 33 3.60 2.17 3.29
C LEU A 33 3.72 1.22 2.10
N SER A 34 2.79 0.29 1.96
CA SER A 34 2.77 -0.62 0.80
C SER A 34 2.46 0.14 -0.50
N LYS A 35 1.67 1.22 -0.44
CA LYS A 35 1.42 2.08 -1.59
C LYS A 35 2.67 2.86 -2.02
N SER A 36 3.43 3.44 -1.10
CA SER A 36 4.67 4.17 -1.44
C SER A 36 5.78 3.22 -1.93
N LEU A 37 6.01 2.11 -1.23
CA LEU A 37 6.95 1.07 -1.67
C LEU A 37 6.52 0.45 -3.01
N GLY A 38 5.23 0.22 -3.20
CA GLY A 38 4.67 -0.29 -4.45
C GLY A 38 4.90 0.64 -5.63
N GLN A 39 4.84 1.96 -5.43
CA GLN A 39 5.17 2.92 -6.49
C GLN A 39 6.66 2.89 -6.85
N SER A 40 7.57 2.83 -5.87
CA SER A 40 9.01 2.71 -6.15
C SER A 40 9.35 1.43 -6.90
N VAL A 41 8.77 0.30 -6.49
CA VAL A 41 8.97 -1.00 -7.17
C VAL A 41 8.35 -1.00 -8.57
N LYS A 42 7.22 -0.33 -8.77
CA LYS A 42 6.55 -0.21 -10.07
C LYS A 42 7.39 0.57 -11.07
N ILE A 43 8.00 1.68 -10.66
CA ILE A 43 8.89 2.49 -11.51
C ILE A 43 10.12 1.67 -11.88
N PHE A 44 10.77 1.04 -10.90
CA PHE A 44 11.93 0.17 -11.14
C PHE A 44 11.59 -1.01 -12.06
N ARG A 45 10.45 -1.68 -11.87
CA ARG A 45 9.95 -2.73 -12.78
C ARG A 45 9.61 -2.19 -14.16
N SER A 46 9.09 -0.97 -14.27
CA SER A 46 8.72 -0.36 -15.55
C SER A 46 9.94 -0.03 -16.39
N GLU A 47 11.00 0.51 -15.78
CA GLU A 47 12.28 0.76 -16.47
C GLU A 47 12.89 -0.56 -16.95
N ILE A 48 12.98 -1.56 -16.08
CA ILE A 48 13.56 -2.87 -16.44
C ILE A 48 12.74 -3.63 -17.50
N LYS A 49 11.40 -3.48 -17.50
CA LYS A 49 10.54 -4.09 -18.53
C LYS A 49 10.57 -3.33 -19.84
N THR A 50 10.73 -2.00 -19.81
CA THR A 50 10.86 -1.17 -21.03
C THR A 50 12.05 -1.59 -21.88
N ASP A 51 13.14 -2.05 -21.27
CA ASP A 51 14.31 -2.56 -22.00
C ASP A 51 14.11 -3.97 -22.60
N GLY A 52 13.02 -4.68 -22.24
CA GLY A 52 12.84 -6.11 -22.56
C GLY A 52 11.52 -6.53 -23.25
N ASP A 53 10.38 -5.88 -22.98
CA ASP A 53 9.10 -6.20 -23.63
C ASP A 53 8.06 -5.09 -23.38
N ALA A 54 7.69 -4.38 -24.45
CA ALA A 54 6.79 -3.24 -24.38
C ALA A 54 5.31 -3.66 -24.34
N LYS A 55 4.72 -3.88 -23.15
CA LYS A 55 3.31 -3.52 -22.91
C LYS A 55 2.85 -3.61 -21.44
N THR A 56 2.01 -2.64 -21.10
CA THR A 56 0.95 -2.70 -20.08
C THR A 56 1.33 -2.20 -18.69
N GLU A 57 1.15 -0.92 -18.42
CA GLU A 57 0.93 -0.44 -17.05
C GLU A 57 -0.07 0.74 -16.99
N GLY A 58 -1.34 0.44 -17.26
CA GLY A 58 -2.47 1.30 -16.89
C GLY A 58 -3.06 0.88 -15.54
N THR A 59 -3.35 1.88 -14.69
CA THR A 59 -4.25 1.80 -13.52
C THR A 59 -3.73 1.08 -12.28
N ALA A 60 -3.06 1.82 -11.39
CA ALA A 60 -3.15 1.58 -9.93
C ALA A 60 -2.75 2.84 -9.13
N SER A 61 -3.19 4.03 -9.55
CA SER A 61 -3.19 5.20 -8.66
C SER A 61 -4.51 5.20 -7.89
N SER A 62 -4.58 4.43 -6.80
CA SER A 62 -5.61 4.66 -5.76
C SER A 62 -5.18 5.83 -4.91
N ASP A 63 -5.23 7.03 -5.48
CA ASP A 63 -5.44 8.25 -4.71
C ASP A 63 -6.66 8.02 -3.80
N ALA A 64 -6.42 7.79 -2.51
CA ALA A 64 -7.48 7.53 -1.54
C ALA A 64 -6.93 7.76 -0.12
N SER A 65 -6.58 9.00 0.17
CA SER A 65 -6.77 9.61 1.50
C SER A 65 -6.66 11.12 1.36
N GLU A 66 -7.59 11.73 0.64
CA GLU A 66 -7.97 13.11 0.92
C GLU A 66 -9.48 13.27 0.72
N PRO A 67 -10.21 13.49 1.83
CA PRO A 67 -11.33 14.40 1.76
C PRO A 67 -11.19 15.41 2.89
N ALA A 68 -10.55 16.54 2.61
CA ALA A 68 -10.67 17.74 3.43
C ALA A 68 -10.59 19.03 2.59
N LYS A 69 -11.71 19.28 1.90
CA LYS A 69 -12.29 20.60 1.55
C LYS A 69 -11.49 21.53 0.59
N PRO A 70 -12.04 21.81 -0.61
CA PRO A 70 -11.75 23.06 -1.28
C PRO A 70 -12.46 24.18 -0.51
N VAL A 71 -11.70 25.10 0.07
CA VAL A 71 -12.23 26.42 0.46
C VAL A 71 -11.49 27.46 -0.38
N ASP A 72 -12.18 27.86 -1.45
CA ASP A 72 -12.21 29.18 -2.05
C ASP A 72 -11.23 30.21 -1.46
N GLY A 73 -10.18 30.51 -2.22
CA GLY A 73 -9.56 31.82 -2.27
C GLY A 73 -9.90 32.46 -3.61
N THR A 74 -11.02 33.19 -3.66
CA THR A 74 -11.52 33.95 -4.82
C THR A 74 -10.46 34.95 -5.33
N PRO A 75 -10.39 35.19 -6.67
CA PRO A 75 -9.36 36.00 -7.32
C PRO A 75 -9.55 37.47 -6.97
N SER A 76 -8.54 38.09 -6.36
CA SER A 76 -8.61 39.51 -6.02
C SER A 76 -7.25 40.15 -6.23
N ASP A 77 -6.91 40.46 -7.48
CA ASP A 77 -6.02 41.58 -7.77
C ASP A 77 -6.16 42.02 -9.25
N LYS A 78 -7.11 42.92 -9.49
CA LYS A 78 -7.08 43.83 -10.64
C LYS A 78 -7.75 45.14 -10.24
N SER A 79 -6.94 46.11 -9.82
CA SER A 79 -7.24 47.54 -9.86
C SER A 79 -5.94 48.32 -9.88
#